data_AF-A0A6L7EX80-F1
#
_entry.id   AF-A0A6L7EX80-F1
#
_cell.length_a   1.000
_cell.length_b   1.000
_cell.length_c   1.000
_cell.angle_alpha   90.00
_cell.angle_beta   90.00
_cell.angle_gamma   90.00
#
_symmetry.space_group_name_H-M   'P 1'
#
loop_
_entity.id
_entity.type
_entity.pdbx_description
1 polymer ?
#
loop_
_entity_poly.entity_id
_entity_poly.type
_entity_poly.pdbx_seq_one_letter_code
_entity_poly.pdbx_strand_id
1 'polypeptide(L)'
;MKGLFTAYRVLAIVVGVLLAVCSLVALPLKYLATEGTSLQQFGSDLSVLWVVHGWIFMIYVVVAFFLSRKAGWSYGFTIVALVAGLVPLLIFWVERQVVHKLKVENPDLEPVA
;
A
#
# COMPACT_ATOMS: atom_id res chain seq x y z
N MET A 1 -18.74 6.05 -5.68
CA MET A 1 -18.02 4.84 -5.25
C MET A 1 -16.86 4.56 -6.17
N LYS A 2 -17.09 4.51 -7.49
CA LYS A 2 -16.07 4.34 -8.55
C LYS A 2 -14.77 5.13 -8.32
N GLY A 3 -14.84 6.45 -8.11
CA GLY A 3 -13.64 7.27 -7.90
C GLY A 3 -12.80 6.88 -6.66
N LEU A 4 -13.44 6.62 -5.51
CA LEU A 4 -12.74 6.16 -4.30
C LEU A 4 -12.15 4.76 -4.49
N PHE A 5 -12.85 3.87 -5.20
CA PHE A 5 -12.35 2.54 -5.50
C PHE A 5 -11.08 2.59 -6.36
N THR A 6 -11.09 3.37 -7.45
CA THR A 6 -9.91 3.56 -8.30
C THR A 6 -8.76 4.20 -7.51
N ALA A 7 -9.04 5.25 -6.74
CA ALA A 7 -8.03 5.90 -5.90
C ALA A 7 -7.42 4.94 -4.88
N TYR A 8 -8.25 4.16 -4.18
CA TYR A 8 -7.80 3.11 -3.25
C TYR A 8 -6.89 2.10 -3.95
N ARG A 9 -7.29 1.61 -5.12
CA ARG A 9 -6.53 0.60 -5.86
C ARG A 9 -5.15 1.13 -6.27
N VAL A 10 -5.09 2.34 -6.81
CA VAL A 10 -3.82 2.99 -7.18
C VAL A 10 -2.96 3.19 -5.93
N LEU A 11 -3.52 3.74 -4.85
CA LEU A 11 -2.79 3.99 -3.60
C LEU A 11 -2.28 2.69 -2.98
N ALA A 12 -3.08 1.62 -2.94
CA ALA A 12 -2.69 0.34 -2.37
C ALA A 12 -1.47 -0.25 -3.09
N ILE A 13 -1.47 -0.20 -4.43
CA ILE A 13 -0.35 -0.66 -5.25
C ILE A 13 0.87 0.22 -5.05
N VAL A 14 0.73 1.56 -5.07
CA VAL A 14 1.85 2.49 -4.87
C VAL A 14 2.49 2.32 -3.49
N VAL A 15 1.68 2.28 -2.43
CA VAL A 15 2.14 2.07 -1.04
C VAL A 15 2.84 0.72 -0.92
N GLY A 16 2.27 -0.34 -1.50
CA GLY A 16 2.86 -1.68 -1.46
C GLY A 16 4.17 -1.81 -2.21
N VAL A 17 4.29 -1.19 -3.39
CA VAL A 17 5.54 -1.20 -4.16
C VAL A 17 6.61 -0.39 -3.42
N LEU A 18 6.28 0.81 -2.92
CA LEU A 18 7.21 1.61 -2.13
C LEU A 18 7.69 0.86 -0.90
N LEU A 19 6.77 0.27 -0.12
CA LEU A 19 7.13 -0.48 1.08
C LEU A 19 7.99 -1.70 0.74
N ALA A 20 7.67 -2.42 -0.34
CA ALA A 20 8.45 -3.57 -0.79
C ALA A 20 9.88 -3.17 -1.20
N VAL A 21 10.04 -2.08 -1.97
CA VAL A 21 11.37 -1.57 -2.35
C VAL A 21 12.15 -1.10 -1.11
N CYS A 22 11.52 -0.34 -0.22
CA CYS A 22 12.15 0.12 1.03
C CYS A 22 12.61 -1.06 1.90
N SER A 23 11.76 -2.08 2.06
CA SER A 23 12.02 -3.19 2.98
C SER A 23 12.94 -4.26 2.39
N LEU A 24 12.78 -4.60 1.11
CA LEU A 24 13.49 -5.72 0.47
C LEU A 24 14.73 -5.28 -0.32
N VAL A 25 14.88 -3.99 -0.62
CA VAL A 25 16.03 -3.44 -1.37
C VAL A 25 16.80 -2.45 -0.51
N ALA A 26 16.17 -1.37 -0.05
CA ALA A 26 16.90 -0.30 0.63
C ALA A 26 17.52 -0.76 1.96
N LEU A 27 16.77 -1.47 2.80
CA LEU A 27 17.29 -1.98 4.08
C LEU A 27 18.43 -3.01 3.89
N PRO A 28 18.29 -4.07 3.08
CA PRO A 28 19.38 -5.02 2.84
C PRO A 28 20.62 -4.33 2.27
N LEU A 29 20.48 -3.44 1.29
CA LEU A 29 21.63 -2.75 0.72
C LEU A 29 22.31 -1.83 1.72
N LYS A 30 21.56 -1.10 2.54
CA LYS A 30 22.15 -0.18 3.52
C LYS A 30 22.86 -0.89 4.66
N TYR A 31 22.29 -1.99 5.16
CA TYR A 31 22.73 -2.63 6.41
C TYR A 31 23.50 -3.93 6.21
N LEU A 32 23.34 -4.62 5.08
CA LEU A 32 24.04 -5.89 4.80
C LEU A 32 25.19 -5.74 3.79
N ALA A 33 25.24 -4.64 3.03
CA ALA A 33 26.38 -4.38 2.15
C ALA A 33 27.59 -3.87 2.95
N THR A 34 28.78 -4.21 2.47
CA THR A 34 30.04 -3.76 3.08
C THR A 34 30.15 -2.24 3.07
N GLU A 35 30.68 -1.68 4.16
CA GLU A 35 30.86 -0.25 4.33
C GLU A 35 31.73 0.36 3.21
N GLY A 36 31.30 1.51 2.69
CA GLY A 36 32.01 2.26 1.65
C GLY A 36 31.81 1.73 0.22
N THR A 37 30.97 0.71 0.02
CA THR A 37 30.63 0.23 -1.32
C THR A 37 29.55 1.09 -1.98
N SER A 38 29.56 1.13 -3.32
CA SER A 38 28.50 1.80 -4.10
C SER A 38 27.11 1.23 -3.84
N LEU A 39 27.02 -0.06 -3.50
CA LEU A 39 25.77 -0.74 -3.11
C LEU A 39 25.21 -0.20 -1.79
N GLN A 40 26.05 0.00 -0.78
CA GLN A 40 25.63 0.58 0.49
C GLN A 40 25.14 2.03 0.31
N GLN A 41 25.87 2.82 -0.48
CA GLN A 41 25.50 4.20 -0.78
C GLN A 41 24.16 4.28 -1.50
N PHE A 42 23.93 3.41 -2.49
CA PHE A 42 22.63 3.32 -3.17
C PHE A 42 21.48 2.95 -2.20
N GLY A 43 21.71 2.04 -1.24
CA GLY A 43 20.75 1.75 -0.18
C GLY A 43 20.47 2.94 0.75
N SER A 44 21.50 3.75 1.04
CA SER A 44 21.36 4.98 1.80
C SER A 44 20.51 6.01 1.06
N ASP A 45 20.76 6.22 -0.24
CA ASP A 45 20.02 7.15 -1.07
C ASP A 45 18.53 6.76 -1.18
N LEU A 46 18.26 5.46 -1.32
CA LEU A 46 16.90 4.91 -1.31
C LEU A 46 16.17 5.09 0.03
N SER A 47 16.87 5.39 1.14
CA SER A 47 16.24 5.58 2.44
C SER A 47 15.24 6.75 2.45
N VAL A 48 15.37 7.72 1.54
CA VAL A 48 14.39 8.82 1.38
C VAL A 48 12.98 8.31 1.07
N LEU A 49 12.87 7.14 0.42
CA LEU A 49 11.60 6.53 0.07
C LEU A 49 10.77 6.14 1.30
N TRP A 50 11.37 5.97 2.47
CA TRP A 50 10.63 5.74 3.73
C TRP A 50 9.76 6.95 4.09
N VAL A 51 10.29 8.17 3.91
CA VAL A 51 9.53 9.40 4.17
C VAL A 51 8.41 9.55 3.14
N VAL A 52 8.72 9.33 1.87
CA VAL A 52 7.72 9.38 0.78
C VAL A 52 6.60 8.36 1.02
N HIS A 53 6.95 7.13 1.39
CA HIS A 53 6.00 6.09 1.74
C HIS A 53 5.10 6.53 2.90
N GLY A 54 5.67 7.10 3.98
CA GLY A 54 4.90 7.59 5.12
C GLY A 54 3.81 8.60 4.72
N TRP A 55 4.15 9.58 3.86
CA TRP A 55 3.18 10.56 3.37
C TRP A 55 2.08 9.93 2.51
N ILE A 56 2.44 9.07 1.57
CA ILE A 56 1.45 8.40 0.69
C ILE A 56 0.59 7.42 1.51
N PHE A 57 1.15 6.77 2.52
CA PHE A 57 0.44 5.91 3.45
C PHE A 57 -0.66 6.66 4.20
N MET A 58 -0.42 7.91 4.64
CA MET A 58 -1.46 8.71 5.27
C MET A 58 -2.63 9.00 4.33
N ILE A 59 -2.35 9.30 3.05
CA ILE A 59 -3.39 9.50 2.03
C ILE A 59 -4.17 8.19 1.81
N TYR A 60 -3.45 7.06 1.73
CA TYR A 60 -4.05 5.72 1.64
C TYR A 60 -5.00 5.44 2.81
N VAL A 61 -4.57 5.70 4.05
CA VAL A 61 -5.38 5.47 5.26
C VAL A 61 -6.69 6.26 5.20
N VAL A 62 -6.61 7.54 4.82
CA VAL A 62 -7.80 8.39 4.68
C VAL A 62 -8.76 7.81 3.64
N VAL A 63 -8.27 7.50 2.43
CA VAL A 63 -9.11 6.97 1.34
C VAL A 63 -9.71 5.61 1.71
N ALA A 64 -8.91 4.70 2.26
CA ALA A 64 -9.34 3.37 2.69
C ALA A 64 -10.37 3.45 3.82
N PHE A 65 -10.20 4.37 4.77
CA PHE A 65 -11.16 4.60 5.83
C PHE A 65 -12.50 5.09 5.26
N PHE A 66 -12.50 6.13 4.42
CA PHE A 66 -13.73 6.62 3.78
C PHE A 66 -14.43 5.55 2.93
N LEU A 67 -13.66 4.74 2.19
CA LEU A 67 -14.18 3.63 1.41
C LEU A 67 -14.84 2.58 2.31
N SER A 68 -14.19 2.19 3.40
CA SER A 68 -14.73 1.23 4.37
C SER A 68 -16.01 1.72 5.03
N ARG A 69 -16.09 3.05 5.30
CA ARG A 69 -17.27 3.66 5.90
C ARG A 69 -18.45 3.66 4.95
N LYS A 70 -18.19 3.90 3.67
CA LYS A 70 -19.22 3.90 2.64
C LYS A 70 -19.68 2.50 2.22
N ALA A 71 -18.79 1.52 2.29
CA ALA A 71 -19.10 0.11 2.07
C ALA A 71 -19.74 -0.59 3.29
N GLY A 72 -19.83 0.08 4.45
CA GLY A 72 -20.45 -0.47 5.64
C GLY A 72 -19.67 -1.63 6.28
N TRP A 73 -18.36 -1.71 6.07
CA TRP A 73 -17.55 -2.81 6.60
C TRP A 73 -17.38 -2.75 8.12
N SER A 74 -17.15 -3.92 8.72
CA SER A 74 -16.85 -4.06 10.13
C SER A 74 -15.49 -3.42 10.48
N TYR A 75 -15.38 -2.91 11.71
CA TYR A 75 -14.16 -2.26 12.19
C TYR A 75 -12.91 -3.15 12.09
N GLY A 76 -13.05 -4.46 12.32
CA GLY A 76 -11.94 -5.40 12.19
C GLY A 76 -11.38 -5.47 10.77
N PHE A 77 -12.25 -5.55 9.76
CA PHE A 77 -11.81 -5.54 8.36
C PHE A 77 -11.19 -4.20 7.96
N THR A 78 -11.75 -3.09 8.44
CA THR A 78 -11.17 -1.75 8.22
C THR A 78 -9.76 -1.67 8.80
N ILE A 79 -9.55 -2.09 10.06
CA ILE A 79 -8.22 -2.04 10.69
C ILE A 79 -7.22 -2.90 9.91
N VAL A 80 -7.60 -4.11 9.50
CA VAL A 80 -6.74 -4.97 8.69
C VAL A 80 -6.39 -4.28 7.36
N ALA A 81 -7.35 -3.67 6.68
CA ALA A 81 -7.11 -2.92 5.45
C ALA A 81 -6.12 -1.77 5.67
N LEU A 82 -6.27 -0.99 6.74
CA LEU A 82 -5.38 0.13 7.05
C LEU A 82 -3.95 -0.33 7.40
N VAL A 83 -3.83 -1.33 8.26
CA VAL A 83 -2.53 -1.82 8.75
C VAL A 83 -1.78 -2.65 7.71
N ALA A 84 -2.48 -3.20 6.71
CA ALA A 84 -1.85 -3.95 5.63
C ALA A 84 -0.75 -3.16 4.92
N GLY A 85 -0.88 -1.84 4.84
CA GLY A 85 0.13 -0.93 4.27
C GLY A 85 1.40 -0.74 5.10
N LEU A 86 1.53 -1.39 6.25
CA LEU A 86 2.74 -1.39 7.09
C LEU A 86 3.52 -2.71 7.02
N VAL A 87 2.94 -3.76 6.43
CA VAL A 87 3.60 -5.06 6.30
C VAL A 87 3.96 -5.27 4.82
N PRO A 88 5.25 -5.48 4.49
CA PRO A 88 5.66 -5.69 3.12
C PRO A 88 4.94 -6.91 2.54
N LEU A 89 4.50 -6.78 1.29
CA LEU A 89 3.74 -7.78 0.53
C LEU A 89 2.29 -8.03 0.99
N LEU A 90 1.98 -7.87 2.29
CA LEU A 90 0.63 -8.11 2.83
C LEU A 90 -0.43 -7.22 2.17
N ILE A 91 -0.09 -5.96 1.91
CA ILE A 91 -0.99 -5.01 1.24
C ILE A 91 -1.48 -5.48 -0.13
N PHE A 92 -0.69 -6.23 -0.90
CA PHE A 92 -1.14 -6.77 -2.18
C PHE A 92 -2.18 -7.88 -2.01
N TRP A 93 -2.05 -8.68 -0.94
CA TRP A 93 -3.05 -9.69 -0.63
C TRP A 93 -4.35 -9.06 -0.15
N VAL A 94 -4.27 -8.05 0.72
CA VAL A 94 -5.44 -7.34 1.24
C VAL A 94 -6.13 -6.51 0.16
N GLU A 95 -5.39 -5.90 -0.76
CA GLU A 95 -5.96 -5.20 -1.93
C GLU A 95 -6.85 -6.14 -2.75
N ARG A 96 -6.40 -7.36 -3.04
CA ARG A 96 -7.19 -8.35 -3.78
C ARG A 96 -8.48 -8.72 -3.07
N GLN A 97 -8.42 -8.90 -1.75
CA GLN A 97 -9.60 -9.19 -0.93
C GLN A 97 -10.59 -8.02 -0.95
N VAL A 98 -10.09 -6.79 -0.78
CA VAL A 98 -10.89 -5.56 -0.82
C VAL A 98 -11.55 -5.37 -2.20
N VAL A 99 -10.81 -5.57 -3.28
CA VAL A 99 -11.33 -5.47 -4.65
C VAL A 99 -12.41 -6.52 -4.90
N HIS A 100 -12.17 -7.76 -4.51
CA HIS A 100 -13.16 -8.83 -4.66
C HIS A 100 -14.45 -8.50 -3.90
N LYS A 101 -14.32 -8.07 -2.65
CA LYS A 101 -15.46 -7.71 -1.80
C LYS A 101 -16.26 -6.53 -2.37
N LEU A 102 -15.58 -5.47 -2.82
CA LEU A 102 -16.24 -4.30 -3.43
C LEU A 102 -16.97 -4.65 -4.72
N LYS A 103 -16.44 -5.55 -5.54
CA LYS A 103 -17.10 -6.01 -6.76
C LYS A 103 -18.36 -6.82 -6.48
N VAL A 104 -18.32 -7.70 -5.46
CA VAL A 104 -19.49 -8.48 -5.03
C VAL A 104 -20.57 -7.56 -4.46
N GLU A 105 -20.19 -6.56 -3.66
CA GLU A 105 -21.11 -5.60 -3.05
C GLU A 105 -21.62 -4.53 -4.04
N ASN A 106 -20.86 -4.21 -5.09
CA ASN A 106 -21.18 -3.17 -6.07
C ASN A 106 -20.82 -3.64 -7.50
N PRO A 107 -21.70 -4.40 -8.17
CA PRO A 107 -21.44 -4.95 -9.51
C PRO A 107 -21.24 -3.89 -10.59
N ASP A 108 -21.69 -2.66 -10.35
CA ASP A 108 -21.55 -1.52 -11.27
C ASP A 108 -20.11 -0.97 -11.35
N LEU A 109 -19.19 -1.45 -10.50
CA LEU A 109 -17.77 -1.09 -10.52
C LEU A 109 -16.95 -1.81 -11.61
N GLU A 110 -17.60 -2.61 -12.47
CA GLU A 110 -16.99 -3.16 -13.68
C GLU A 110 -16.39 -2.03 -14.54
N PRO A 111 -15.14 -2.16 -15.02
CA PRO A 111 -14.70 -1.35 -16.14
C PRO A 111 -15.62 -1.69 -17.33
N VAL A 112 -16.25 -0.68 -17.93
CA VAL A 112 -16.85 -0.85 -19.26
C VAL A 112 -15.70 -1.33 -20.15
N ALA A 113 -15.84 -2.55 -20.67
CA ALA A 113 -14.87 -3.17 -21.57
C ALA A 113 -14.56 -2.27 -22.77
#